data_AF-A0A1B7MTU7-F1
#
_entry.id   AF-A0A1B7MTU7-F1
#
_cell.length_a   1.000
_cell.length_b   1.000
_cell.length_c   1.000
_cell.angle_alpha   90.00
_cell.angle_beta   90.00
_cell.angle_gamma   90.00
#
_symmetry.space_group_name_H-M   'P 1'
#
loop_
_entity.id
_entity.type
_entity.pdbx_description
1 polymer ?
#
loop_
_entity_poly.entity_id
_entity_poly.type
_entity_poly.pdbx_seq_one_letter_code
_entity_poly.pdbx_strand_id
1 'polypeptide(L)'
;HTFDVVQSAGNSTFNYVNPVRRDVVSAGGDSQQIVIRWVTDNSGPWFLHCHIDWHLDLGLAVVMAESPSDTSAHNNPIPADWNQLCPIYDSLSPEQLGAEGS
;
A
#
# COMPACT_ATOMS: atom_id res chain seq x y z
N HIS A 1 -5.89 0.63 5.45
CA HIS A 1 -5.63 0.69 6.91
C HIS A 1 -5.26 2.09 7.33
N THR A 2 -5.67 2.50 8.53
CA THR A 2 -4.93 3.50 9.31
C THR A 2 -4.11 2.76 10.37
N PHE A 3 -2.94 3.28 10.75
CA PHE A 3 -2.07 2.69 11.75
C PHE A 3 -1.73 3.69 12.86
N ASP A 4 -1.43 3.16 14.04
CA ASP A 4 -0.91 3.91 15.18
C ASP A 4 0.60 4.09 15.03
N VAL A 5 1.08 5.34 15.08
CA VAL A 5 2.52 5.65 15.09
C VAL A 5 3.03 5.57 16.53
N VAL A 6 3.41 4.37 16.96
CA VAL A 6 3.88 4.14 18.34
C VAL A 6 5.27 4.70 18.59
N GLN A 7 6.08 4.91 17.55
CA GLN A 7 7.33 5.65 17.60
C GLN A 7 7.49 6.48 16.31
N SER A 8 7.65 7.79 16.45
CA SER A 8 7.90 8.70 15.33
C SER A 8 9.41 8.92 15.11
N ALA A 9 9.77 9.29 13.88
CA ALA A 9 11.12 9.70 13.54
C ALA A 9 11.61 10.83 14.46
N GLY A 10 12.87 10.74 14.90
CA GLY A 10 13.45 11.70 15.85
C GLY A 10 12.99 11.53 17.31
N ASN A 11 12.14 10.54 17.63
CA ASN A 11 11.75 10.20 18.99
C ASN A 11 12.24 8.79 19.36
N SER A 12 12.86 8.63 20.53
CA SER A 12 13.37 7.36 21.05
C SER A 12 12.42 6.68 22.05
N THR A 13 11.25 7.26 22.31
CA THR A 13 10.24 6.73 23.24
C THR A 13 9.04 6.16 22.50
N PHE A 14 8.43 5.13 23.09
CA PHE A 14 7.20 4.53 22.58
C PHE A 14 5.97 5.14 23.26
N ASN A 15 4.95 5.49 22.46
CA ASN A 15 3.63 5.84 22.96
C ASN A 15 2.63 4.71 22.65
N TYR A 16 2.29 3.91 23.66
CA TYR A 16 1.26 2.86 23.57
C TYR A 16 -0.08 3.26 24.21
N VAL A 17 -0.19 4.48 24.76
CA VAL A 17 -1.40 4.94 25.47
C VAL A 17 -2.32 5.70 24.52
N ASN A 18 -1.78 6.64 23.75
CA ASN A 18 -2.54 7.50 22.84
C ASN A 18 -1.70 7.96 21.63
N PRO A 19 -1.09 7.04 20.86
CA PRO A 19 -0.37 7.41 19.65
C PRO A 19 -1.29 8.07 18.62
N VAL A 20 -0.73 8.92 17.76
CA VAL A 20 -1.46 9.45 16.60
C VAL A 20 -1.74 8.33 15.60
N ARG A 21 -2.95 8.33 15.04
CA ARG A 21 -3.39 7.39 14.00
C ARG A 21 -3.43 8.07 12.63
N ARG A 22 -2.81 7.46 11.61
CA ARG A 22 -2.70 8.01 10.24
C ARG A 22 -2.42 6.90 9.20
N ASP A 23 -2.22 7.27 7.95
CA ASP A 23 -1.99 6.36 6.80
C ASP A 23 -0.64 6.61 6.08
N VAL A 24 -0.04 7.79 6.24
CA VAL A 24 1.29 8.13 5.73
C VAL A 24 2.16 8.65 6.87
N VAL A 25 3.38 8.13 7.01
CA VAL A 25 4.37 8.57 8.01
C VAL A 25 5.75 8.70 7.37
N SER A 26 6.50 9.75 7.74
CA SER A 26 7.90 9.88 7.31
C SER A 26 8.74 8.81 8.01
N ALA A 27 9.57 8.09 7.25
CA ALA A 27 10.52 7.13 7.80
C ALA A 27 11.69 7.79 8.57
N GLY A 28 11.79 9.13 8.54
CA GLY A 28 12.87 9.88 9.16
C GLY A 28 14.13 9.95 8.27
N GLY A 29 15.22 10.36 8.90
CA GLY A 29 16.56 10.37 8.30
C GLY A 29 17.48 9.28 8.86
N ASP A 30 18.77 9.45 8.64
CA ASP A 30 19.78 8.48 9.06
C ASP A 30 19.74 8.18 10.56
N SER A 31 19.89 6.90 10.91
CA SER A 31 19.87 6.41 12.29
C SER A 31 18.56 6.65 13.06
N GLN A 32 17.46 6.96 12.38
CA GLN A 32 16.14 7.08 12.99
C GLN A 32 15.31 5.81 12.80
N GLN A 33 14.38 5.58 13.72
CA GLN A 33 13.46 4.45 13.69
C GLN A 33 12.03 4.95 13.79
N ILE A 34 11.16 4.36 12.97
CA ILE A 34 9.71 4.45 13.13
C ILE A 34 9.14 3.09 13.48
N VAL A 35 8.05 3.09 14.24
CA VAL A 35 7.30 1.88 14.53
C VAL A 35 5.82 2.21 14.41
N ILE A 36 5.12 1.41 13.61
CA ILE A 36 3.68 1.49 13.40
C ILE A 36 2.99 0.20 13.85
N ARG A 37 1.71 0.29 14.24
CA ARG A 37 0.87 -0.87 14.54
C ARG A 37 -0.49 -0.73 13.87
N TRP A 38 -1.02 -1.83 13.38
CA TRP A 38 -2.38 -1.93 12.88
C TRP A 38 -2.94 -3.32 13.22
N VAL A 39 -4.26 -3.47 13.09
CA VAL A 39 -4.95 -4.75 13.22
C VAL A 39 -5.17 -5.30 11.81
N THR A 40 -4.96 -6.60 11.62
CA THR A 40 -5.25 -7.28 10.35
C THR A 40 -6.73 -7.70 10.32
N ASP A 41 -7.61 -6.72 10.10
CA ASP A 41 -9.08 -6.87 10.09
C ASP A 41 -9.71 -6.66 8.70
N ASN A 42 -8.90 -6.64 7.65
CA ASN A 42 -9.33 -6.32 6.28
C ASN A 42 -8.64 -7.25 5.26
N SER A 43 -9.27 -8.39 4.96
CA SER A 43 -8.72 -9.43 4.07
C SER A 43 -8.49 -8.91 2.65
N GLY A 44 -7.25 -9.02 2.15
CA GLY A 44 -6.90 -8.57 0.82
C GLY A 44 -5.41 -8.28 0.62
N PRO A 45 -4.99 -8.04 -0.64
CA PRO A 45 -3.66 -7.51 -0.92
C PRO A 45 -3.63 -6.00 -0.66
N TRP A 46 -2.76 -5.55 0.25
CA TRP A 46 -2.58 -4.13 0.59
C TRP A 46 -1.16 -3.66 0.29
N PHE A 47 -1.04 -2.50 -0.34
CA PHE A 47 0.24 -1.95 -0.75
C PHE A 47 0.89 -1.16 0.39
N LEU A 48 2.19 -1.40 0.64
CA LEU A 48 3.01 -0.60 1.54
C LEU A 48 4.25 -0.16 0.78
N HIS A 49 4.40 1.16 0.58
CA HIS A 49 5.45 1.70 -0.26
C HIS A 49 5.86 3.11 0.18
N CYS A 50 6.98 3.59 -0.38
CA CYS A 50 7.29 5.01 -0.32
C CYS A 50 6.35 5.78 -1.24
N HIS A 51 5.65 6.80 -0.72
CA HIS A 51 4.70 7.60 -1.50
C HIS A 51 5.37 8.72 -2.32
N ILE A 52 6.68 8.65 -2.52
CA ILE A 52 7.38 9.46 -3.51
C ILE A 52 7.33 8.66 -4.80
N ASP A 53 6.58 9.14 -5.80
CA ASP A 53 6.21 8.33 -6.98
C ASP A 53 7.42 7.74 -7.71
N TRP A 54 8.50 8.49 -7.86
CA TRP A 54 9.71 7.98 -8.51
C TRP A 54 10.48 6.95 -7.66
N HIS A 55 10.33 6.94 -6.32
CA HIS A 55 10.85 5.83 -5.51
C HIS A 55 10.01 4.56 -5.70
N LEU A 56 8.68 4.72 -5.83
CA LEU A 56 7.77 3.61 -6.09
C LEU A 56 8.07 2.98 -7.46
N ASP A 57 8.26 3.81 -8.50
CA ASP A 57 8.61 3.37 -9.85
C ASP A 57 9.95 2.61 -9.89
N LEU A 58 10.91 3.01 -9.05
CA LEU A 58 12.17 2.30 -8.84
C LEU A 58 12.05 1.05 -7.94
N GLY A 59 10.84 0.72 -7.47
CA GLY A 59 10.54 -0.54 -6.78
C GLY A 59 10.54 -0.50 -5.26
N LEU A 60 10.51 0.68 -4.62
CA LEU A 60 10.49 0.79 -3.14
C LEU A 60 9.10 0.49 -2.55
N ALA A 61 8.66 -0.76 -2.68
CA ALA A 61 7.34 -1.24 -2.27
C ALA A 61 7.34 -2.71 -1.84
N VAL A 62 6.33 -3.08 -1.05
CA VAL A 62 5.96 -4.46 -0.72
C VAL A 62 4.43 -4.61 -0.72
N VAL A 63 3.95 -5.85 -0.85
CA VAL A 63 2.52 -6.18 -0.75
C VAL A 63 2.28 -7.01 0.50
N MET A 64 1.31 -6.60 1.31
CA MET A 64 0.80 -7.36 2.45
C MET A 64 -0.37 -8.21 1.98
N ALA A 65 -0.19 -9.53 1.91
CA ALA A 65 -1.28 -10.47 1.64
C ALA A 65 -2.00 -10.81 2.95
N GLU A 66 -3.01 -10.02 3.30
CA GLU A 66 -3.73 -10.12 4.57
C GLU A 66 -4.87 -11.15 4.49
N SER A 67 -4.88 -12.10 5.43
CA SER A 67 -5.83 -13.23 5.50
C SER A 67 -6.18 -13.84 4.12
N PRO A 68 -5.20 -14.40 3.37
CA PRO A 68 -5.41 -14.81 1.98
C PRO A 68 -6.51 -15.85 1.76
N SER A 69 -6.77 -16.70 2.76
CA SER A 69 -7.86 -17.69 2.72
C SER A 69 -9.25 -17.06 2.62
N ASP A 70 -9.39 -15.85 3.15
CA ASP A 70 -10.69 -15.19 3.33
C ASP A 70 -10.93 -14.12 2.24
N THR A 71 -9.87 -13.69 1.54
CA THR A 71 -9.90 -12.62 0.52
C THR A 71 -10.95 -12.82 -0.56
N SER A 72 -11.08 -14.04 -1.09
CA SER A 72 -12.05 -14.32 -2.16
C SER A 72 -13.49 -14.12 -1.67
N ALA A 73 -13.80 -14.59 -0.45
CA ALA A 73 -15.11 -14.40 0.16
C ALA A 73 -15.35 -12.93 0.52
N HIS A 74 -14.32 -12.23 1.01
CA HIS A 74 -14.39 -10.81 1.39
C HIS A 74 -14.70 -9.90 0.21
N ASN A 75 -14.12 -10.18 -0.96
CA ASN A 75 -14.28 -9.36 -2.17
C ASN A 75 -15.50 -9.77 -3.02
N ASN A 76 -16.29 -10.76 -2.61
CA ASN A 76 -17.40 -11.28 -3.38
C ASN A 76 -18.69 -10.44 -3.13
N PRO A 77 -19.43 -10.02 -4.17
CA PRO A 77 -19.14 -10.22 -5.60
C PRO A 77 -18.14 -9.21 -6.15
N ILE A 78 -17.19 -9.72 -6.93
CA ILE A 78 -16.34 -8.88 -7.78
C ILE A 78 -17.19 -8.40 -8.95
N PRO A 79 -17.35 -7.08 -9.18
CA PRO A 79 -18.12 -6.55 -10.31
C PRO A 79 -17.62 -7.09 -11.65
N ALA A 80 -18.53 -7.39 -12.58
CA ALA A 80 -18.17 -7.92 -13.89
C ALA A 80 -17.20 -6.98 -14.65
N ASP A 81 -17.40 -5.67 -14.51
CA ASP A 81 -16.54 -4.65 -15.12
C ASP A 81 -15.09 -4.73 -14.62
N TRP A 82 -14.87 -5.10 -13.35
CA TRP A 82 -13.51 -5.28 -12.81
C TRP A 82 -12.78 -6.44 -13.51
N ASN A 83 -13.48 -7.55 -13.77
CA ASN A 83 -12.92 -8.69 -14.50
C ASN A 83 -12.63 -8.37 -15.98
N GLN A 84 -13.19 -7.29 -16.53
CA GLN A 84 -12.91 -6.84 -17.89
C GLN A 84 -11.69 -5.92 -17.99
N LEU A 85 -11.22 -5.35 -16.87
CA LEU A 85 -10.09 -4.41 -16.88
C LEU A 85 -8.81 -5.03 -17.47
N CYS A 86 -8.41 -6.22 -17.00
CA CYS A 86 -7.22 -6.91 -17.51
C CYS A 86 -7.30 -7.23 -19.01
N PRO A 87 -8.31 -7.95 -19.52
CA PRO A 87 -8.36 -8.27 -20.95
C PRO A 87 -8.48 -7.03 -21.85
N ILE A 88 -9.14 -5.96 -21.38
CA ILE A 88 -9.16 -4.68 -22.13
C ILE A 88 -7.77 -4.08 -22.17
N TYR A 89 -7.11 -3.90 -21.02
CA TYR A 89 -5.78 -3.31 -20.92
C TYR A 89 -4.73 -4.08 -21.74
N ASP A 90 -4.73 -5.41 -21.65
CA ASP A 90 -3.79 -6.28 -22.35
C ASP A 90 -3.97 -6.28 -23.88
N SER A 91 -5.11 -5.77 -24.37
CA SER A 91 -5.43 -5.67 -25.81
C SER A 91 -5.07 -4.32 -26.44
N LEU A 92 -4.65 -3.34 -25.64
CA LEU A 92 -4.32 -1.99 -26.12
C LEU A 92 -3.02 -1.98 -26.94
N SER A 93 -3.01 -1.22 -28.02
CA SER A 93 -1.79 -0.96 -28.79
C SER A 93 -0.85 -0.01 -28.02
N PRO A 94 0.46 0.03 -28.36
CA PRO A 94 1.39 1.00 -27.78
C PRO A 94 0.91 2.45 -27.88
N GLU A 95 0.32 2.85 -29.00
CA GLU A 95 -0.23 4.20 -29.19
C GLU A 95 -1.38 4.47 -28.22
N GLN A 96 -2.27 3.49 -28.00
CA GLN A 96 -3.36 3.59 -27.04
C GLN A 96 -2.88 3.62 -25.58
N LEU A 97 -1.71 3.03 -25.30
CA LEU A 97 -1.01 3.11 -24.02
C LEU A 97 -0.23 4.43 -23.83
N GLY A 98 -0.22 5.31 -24.84
CA GLY A 98 0.50 6.58 -24.80
C GLY A 98 1.98 6.47 -25.18
N ALA A 99 2.42 5.33 -25.73
CA ALA A 99 3.74 5.17 -26.32
C ALA A 99 3.73 5.67 -27.78
N GLU A 100 3.56 6.98 -27.98
CA GLU A 100 3.88 7.62 -29.27
C GLU A 100 5.29 8.22 -29.21
N GLY A 101 6.23 7.66 -30.00
CA GLY A 101 7.45 8.37 -30.42
C GLY A 101 8.66 8.40 -29.48
N SER A 102 9.01 7.28 -28.82
CA SER A 102 10.38 7.09 -28.30
C SER A 102 11.39 6.88 -29.43
#